data_AF-A0A7X6T9X4-F1
#
_entry.id   AF-A0A7X6T9X4-F1
#
_cell.length_a   1.000
_cell.length_b   1.000
_cell.length_c   1.000
_cell.angle_alpha   90.00
_cell.angle_beta   90.00
_cell.angle_gamma   90.00
#
_symmetry.space_group_name_H-M   'P 1'
#
loop_
_entity.id
_entity.type
_entity.pdbx_description
1 polymer ?
#
loop_
_entity_poly.entity_id
_entity_poly.type
_entity_poly.pdbx_seq_one_letter_code
_entity_poly.pdbx_strand_id
1 'polypeptide(L)'
;MLSIFLLDSMAIRVYTDSMQKQENQLREPWHTDVCLWLDYYGDLLSLRQREVLTLYFDEDWSLSEIAEHTGLSRQGIHDQIRRGVARLSALERSLELAQRDRLMGELIKTASRQHQSGDDQGLRQSLSAMTKLLGQAVDGRGEHDGTL
;
A
#
# COMPACT_ATOMS: atom_id res chain seq x y z
N MET A 1 -5.75 -18.13 -46.94
CA MET A 1 -6.11 -18.90 -45.73
C MET A 1 -5.06 -18.81 -44.60
N LEU A 2 -3.87 -18.23 -44.81
CA LEU A 2 -2.88 -17.93 -43.74
C LEU A 2 -2.93 -16.49 -43.20
N SER A 3 -3.63 -15.57 -43.86
CA SER A 3 -3.68 -14.15 -43.49
C SER A 3 -4.66 -13.81 -42.35
N ILE A 4 -5.67 -14.66 -42.10
CA ILE A 4 -6.66 -14.44 -41.03
C ILE A 4 -6.10 -14.80 -39.64
N PHE A 5 -5.22 -15.80 -39.53
CA PHE A 5 -4.59 -16.19 -38.25
C PHE A 5 -3.53 -15.20 -37.75
N LEU A 6 -2.87 -14.46 -38.65
CA LEU A 6 -1.82 -13.51 -38.27
C LEU A 6 -2.37 -12.23 -37.63
N LEU A 7 -3.56 -11.79 -38.07
CA LEU A 7 -4.21 -10.58 -37.55
C LEU A 7 -4.76 -10.79 -36.14
N ASP A 8 -5.29 -11.98 -35.83
CA ASP A 8 -5.71 -12.34 -34.46
C ASP A 8 -4.50 -12.46 -33.52
N SER A 9 -3.38 -13.03 -33.99
CA SER A 9 -2.16 -13.20 -33.20
C SER A 9 -1.48 -11.86 -32.88
N MET A 10 -1.43 -10.91 -33.82
CA MET A 10 -0.91 -9.57 -33.53
C MET A 10 -1.86 -8.73 -32.68
N ALA A 11 -3.17 -8.88 -32.82
CA ALA A 11 -4.14 -8.20 -31.96
C ALA A 11 -4.02 -8.67 -30.50
N ILE A 12 -3.87 -9.98 -30.28
CA ILE A 12 -3.59 -10.55 -28.95
C ILE A 12 -2.25 -10.02 -28.42
N ARG A 13 -1.19 -9.99 -29.25
CA ARG A 13 0.15 -9.59 -28.81
C ARG A 13 0.27 -8.10 -28.49
N VAL A 14 -0.35 -7.23 -29.29
CA VAL A 14 -0.44 -5.78 -29.04
C VAL A 14 -1.33 -5.49 -27.83
N TYR A 15 -2.42 -6.24 -27.66
CA TYR A 15 -3.28 -6.15 -26.48
C TYR A 15 -2.54 -6.59 -25.21
N THR A 16 -1.78 -7.69 -25.24
CA THR A 16 -0.94 -8.12 -24.11
C THR A 16 0.18 -7.11 -23.83
N ASP A 17 0.84 -6.53 -24.84
CA ASP A 17 1.92 -5.55 -24.60
C ASP A 17 1.42 -4.24 -23.99
N SER A 18 0.24 -3.76 -24.41
CA SER A 18 -0.44 -2.61 -23.83
C SER A 18 -0.86 -2.86 -22.38
N MET A 19 -1.40 -4.05 -22.10
CA MET A 19 -1.80 -4.48 -20.75
C MET A 19 -0.58 -4.69 -19.83
N GLN A 20 0.48 -5.32 -20.33
CA GLN A 20 1.74 -5.51 -19.62
C GLN A 20 2.37 -4.15 -19.25
N LYS A 21 2.26 -3.15 -20.13
CA LYS A 21 2.79 -1.81 -19.88
C LYS A 21 1.98 -1.05 -18.81
N GLN A 22 0.66 -1.25 -18.76
CA GLN A 22 -0.20 -0.71 -17.70
C GLN A 22 -0.01 -1.44 -16.37
N GLU A 23 0.17 -2.76 -16.40
CA GLU A 23 0.47 -3.59 -15.22
C GLU A 23 1.86 -3.27 -14.65
N ASN A 24 2.85 -3.03 -15.53
CA ASN A 24 4.18 -2.61 -15.13
C ASN A 24 4.22 -1.16 -14.59
N GLN A 25 3.25 -0.31 -14.96
CA GLN A 25 3.08 1.03 -14.36
C GLN A 25 2.59 0.99 -12.91
N LEU A 26 2.00 -0.12 -12.47
CA LEU A 26 1.59 -0.35 -11.07
C LEU A 26 2.68 -1.03 -10.23
N ARG A 27 3.70 -1.62 -10.89
CA ARG A 27 4.93 -2.20 -10.28
C ARG A 27 6.02 -1.15 -10.00
N GLU A 28 5.63 0.07 -9.69
CA GLU A 28 6.54 1.11 -9.20
C GLU A 28 6.82 0.87 -7.68
N PRO A 29 7.82 1.51 -7.04
CA PRO A 29 8.38 1.14 -5.71
C PRO A 29 7.42 1.11 -4.51
N TRP A 30 6.14 1.39 -4.71
CA TRP A 30 5.11 1.58 -3.71
C TRP A 30 4.28 0.33 -3.38
N HIS A 31 4.52 -0.81 -4.05
CA HIS A 31 3.75 -2.05 -3.81
C HIS A 31 3.80 -2.47 -2.32
N THR A 32 5.00 -2.51 -1.74
CA THR A 32 5.19 -2.87 -0.33
C THR A 32 4.50 -1.90 0.63
N ASP A 33 4.52 -0.60 0.32
CA ASP A 33 3.87 0.41 1.16
C ASP A 33 2.35 0.30 1.05
N VAL A 34 1.79 -0.03 -0.12
CA VAL A 34 0.36 -0.25 -0.28
C VAL A 34 -0.13 -1.51 0.42
N CYS A 35 0.60 -2.63 0.33
CA CYS A 35 0.28 -3.83 1.13
C CYS A 35 0.23 -3.47 2.61
N LEU A 36 1.25 -2.76 3.11
CA LEU A 36 1.30 -2.32 4.49
C LEU A 36 0.11 -1.42 4.84
N TRP A 37 -0.20 -0.42 4.02
CA TRP A 37 -1.35 0.46 4.26
C TRP A 37 -2.68 -0.30 4.20
N LEU A 38 -2.80 -1.33 3.37
CA LEU A 38 -3.98 -2.18 3.29
C LEU A 38 -4.19 -2.95 4.60
N ASP A 39 -3.13 -3.41 5.25
CA ASP A 39 -3.20 -4.03 6.58
C ASP A 39 -3.71 -3.06 7.65
N TYR A 40 -3.27 -1.79 7.63
CA TYR A 40 -3.69 -0.79 8.62
C TYR A 40 -5.06 -0.19 8.36
N TYR A 41 -5.40 0.05 7.09
CA TYR A 41 -6.51 0.92 6.70
C TYR A 41 -7.51 0.25 5.74
N GLY A 42 -7.30 -1.00 5.35
CA GLY A 42 -8.13 -1.71 4.36
C GLY A 42 -9.61 -1.77 4.75
N ASP A 43 -9.91 -1.90 6.04
CA ASP A 43 -11.29 -1.92 6.57
C ASP A 43 -12.02 -0.58 6.45
N LEU A 44 -11.30 0.51 6.19
CA LEU A 44 -11.90 1.84 5.95
C LEU A 44 -12.30 2.05 4.49
N LEU A 45 -11.88 1.16 3.59
CA LEU A 45 -12.28 1.17 2.19
C LEU A 45 -13.68 0.58 2.03
N SER A 46 -14.30 0.83 0.87
CA SER A 46 -15.51 0.06 0.54
C SER A 46 -15.15 -1.42 0.35
N LEU A 47 -16.07 -2.33 0.69
CA LEU A 47 -15.85 -3.78 0.55
C LEU A 47 -15.30 -4.15 -0.83
N ARG A 48 -15.86 -3.53 -1.88
CA ARG A 48 -15.46 -3.76 -3.25
C ARG A 48 -14.05 -3.24 -3.59
N GLN A 49 -13.66 -2.10 -3.04
CA GLN A 49 -12.30 -1.58 -3.21
C GLN A 49 -11.28 -2.43 -2.49
N ARG A 50 -11.58 -2.83 -1.25
CA ARG A 50 -10.73 -3.71 -0.45
C ARG A 50 -10.51 -5.03 -1.17
N GLU A 51 -11.58 -5.68 -1.63
CA GLU A 51 -11.51 -6.92 -2.40
C GLU A 51 -10.60 -6.78 -3.63
N VAL A 52 -10.81 -5.76 -4.47
CA VAL A 52 -9.97 -5.56 -5.68
C VAL A 52 -8.50 -5.31 -5.32
N LEU A 53 -8.23 -4.55 -4.26
CA LEU A 53 -6.86 -4.29 -3.82
C LEU A 53 -6.19 -5.53 -3.22
N THR A 54 -6.89 -6.32 -2.41
CA THR A 54 -6.37 -7.56 -1.83
C THR A 54 -6.03 -8.56 -2.94
N LEU A 55 -6.94 -8.78 -3.90
CA LEU A 55 -6.66 -9.67 -5.04
C LEU A 55 -5.41 -9.24 -5.81
N TYR A 56 -5.22 -7.93 -6.00
CA TYR A 56 -4.10 -7.40 -6.77
C TYR A 56 -2.77 -7.39 -5.99
N PHE A 57 -2.77 -6.90 -4.74
CA PHE A 57 -1.55 -6.66 -3.96
C PHE A 57 -1.14 -7.83 -3.07
N ASP A 58 -2.09 -8.63 -2.56
CA ASP A 58 -1.78 -9.73 -1.63
C ASP A 58 -1.80 -11.09 -2.33
N GLU A 59 -2.68 -11.25 -3.33
CA GLU A 59 -2.85 -12.53 -4.03
C GLU A 59 -2.18 -12.59 -5.41
N ASP A 60 -1.54 -11.49 -5.86
CA ASP A 60 -0.85 -11.39 -7.16
C ASP A 60 -1.76 -11.69 -8.39
N TRP A 61 -3.08 -11.49 -8.29
CA TRP A 61 -3.99 -11.69 -9.42
C TRP A 61 -3.76 -10.61 -10.50
N SER A 62 -3.76 -11.04 -11.76
CA SER A 62 -3.75 -10.13 -12.90
C SER A 62 -5.08 -9.36 -13.02
N LEU A 63 -5.04 -8.21 -13.69
CA LEU A 63 -6.25 -7.42 -13.98
C LEU A 63 -7.32 -8.20 -14.75
N SER A 64 -6.91 -9.23 -15.50
CA SER A 64 -7.82 -10.09 -16.26
C SER A 64 -8.55 -11.06 -15.34
N GLU A 65 -7.83 -11.73 -14.44
CA GLU A 65 -8.41 -12.66 -13.47
C GLU A 65 -9.35 -11.92 -12.52
N ILE A 66 -8.98 -10.72 -12.09
CA ILE A 66 -9.86 -9.86 -11.28
C ILE A 66 -11.10 -9.47 -12.10
N ALA A 67 -10.99 -9.16 -13.39
CA ALA A 67 -12.14 -8.81 -14.24
C ALA A 67 -13.14 -9.95 -14.35
N GLU A 68 -12.64 -11.16 -14.56
CA GLU A 68 -13.45 -12.37 -14.66
C GLU A 68 -14.15 -12.70 -13.32
N HIS A 69 -13.45 -12.57 -12.20
CA HIS A 69 -14.01 -12.85 -10.88
C HIS A 69 -15.02 -11.79 -10.41
N THR A 70 -14.71 -10.53 -10.67
CA THR A 70 -15.51 -9.40 -10.19
C THR A 70 -16.64 -9.04 -11.15
N GLY A 71 -16.54 -9.39 -12.44
CA GLY A 71 -17.45 -8.92 -13.49
C GLY A 71 -17.27 -7.44 -13.86
N LEU A 72 -16.22 -6.79 -13.34
CA LEU A 72 -15.87 -5.42 -13.72
C LEU A 72 -15.03 -5.42 -15.00
N SER A 73 -15.12 -4.33 -15.77
CA SER A 73 -14.18 -4.11 -16.87
C SER A 73 -12.77 -3.87 -16.32
N ARG A 74 -11.73 -4.17 -17.11
CA ARG A 74 -10.34 -3.88 -16.75
C ARG A 74 -10.12 -2.40 -16.41
N GLN A 75 -10.77 -1.51 -17.16
CA GLN A 75 -10.77 -0.07 -16.87
C GLN A 75 -11.40 0.24 -15.50
N GLY A 76 -12.50 -0.44 -15.17
CA GLY A 76 -13.15 -0.35 -13.86
C GLY A 76 -12.23 -0.80 -12.73
N ILE A 77 -11.48 -1.88 -12.92
CA ILE A 77 -10.51 -2.40 -11.93
C ILE A 77 -9.37 -1.41 -11.73
N HIS A 78 -8.77 -0.93 -12.82
CA HIS A 78 -7.71 0.08 -12.74
C HIS A 78 -8.19 1.33 -11.96
N ASP A 79 -9.42 1.75 -12.20
CA ASP A 79 -10.04 2.85 -11.48
C ASP A 79 -10.27 2.55 -9.99
N GLN A 80 -10.65 1.31 -9.64
CA GLN A 80 -10.76 0.88 -8.23
C GLN A 80 -9.40 0.88 -7.53
N ILE A 81 -8.37 0.32 -8.16
CA ILE A 81 -7.00 0.29 -7.65
C ILE A 81 -6.51 1.72 -7.42
N ARG A 82 -6.58 2.58 -8.45
CA ARG A 82 -6.09 3.97 -8.35
C ARG A 82 -6.78 4.75 -7.22
N ARG A 83 -8.11 4.66 -7.12
CA ARG A 83 -8.86 5.36 -6.05
C ARG A 83 -8.59 4.79 -4.67
N GLY A 84 -8.47 3.46 -4.57
CA GLY A 84 -8.17 2.78 -3.32
C GLY A 84 -6.79 3.15 -2.79
N VAL A 85 -5.75 3.08 -3.63
CA VAL A 85 -4.38 3.50 -3.29
C VAL A 85 -4.32 4.97 -2.89
N ALA A 86 -5.00 5.85 -3.63
CA ALA A 86 -5.05 7.28 -3.27
C ALA A 86 -5.69 7.51 -1.89
N ARG A 87 -6.72 6.74 -1.54
CA ARG A 87 -7.37 6.81 -0.24
C ARG A 87 -6.47 6.28 0.88
N LEU A 88 -5.83 5.13 0.68
CA LEU A 88 -4.85 4.57 1.64
C LEU A 88 -3.70 5.54 1.89
N SER A 89 -3.14 6.12 0.83
CA SER A 89 -2.07 7.13 0.93
C SER A 89 -2.52 8.40 1.65
N ALA A 90 -3.78 8.84 1.45
CA ALA A 90 -4.32 9.97 2.20
C ALA A 90 -4.46 9.65 3.69
N LEU A 91 -4.95 8.45 4.04
CA LEU A 91 -5.05 8.00 5.42
C LEU A 91 -3.67 7.92 6.09
N GLU A 92 -2.67 7.34 5.42
CA GLU A 92 -1.31 7.31 5.97
C GLU A 92 -0.74 8.71 6.19
N ARG A 93 -0.95 9.66 5.26
CA ARG A 93 -0.47 11.03 5.46
C ARG A 93 -1.13 11.75 6.63
N SER A 94 -2.34 11.35 7.00
CA SER A 94 -3.09 11.96 8.11
C SER A 94 -2.84 11.26 9.44
N LEU A 95 -2.61 9.95 9.44
CA LEU A 95 -2.55 9.12 10.65
C LEU A 95 -1.14 8.63 10.97
N GLU A 96 -0.29 8.49 9.95
CA GLU A 96 1.12 8.08 10.01
C GLU A 96 1.36 6.76 10.77
N LEU A 97 0.35 5.89 10.91
CA LEU A 97 0.44 4.70 11.78
C LEU A 97 1.54 3.76 11.31
N ALA A 98 1.58 3.46 10.01
CA ALA A 98 2.55 2.52 9.46
C ALA A 98 3.98 3.04 9.60
N GLN A 99 4.19 4.34 9.32
CA GLN A 99 5.49 4.99 9.51
C GLN A 99 5.93 4.96 10.98
N ARG A 100 5.02 5.31 11.91
CA ARG A 100 5.31 5.36 13.33
C ARG A 100 5.69 4.00 13.89
N ASP A 101 4.96 2.96 13.51
CA ASP A 101 5.26 1.58 13.94
C ASP A 101 6.60 1.09 13.38
N ARG A 102 6.93 1.42 12.13
CA ARG A 102 8.25 1.14 11.55
C ARG A 102 9.37 1.84 12.32
N LEU A 103 9.23 3.13 12.62
CA LEU A 103 10.21 3.90 13.39
C LEU A 103 10.37 3.34 14.82
N MET A 104 9.25 2.99 15.45
CA MET A 104 9.25 2.40 16.78
C MET A 104 10.00 1.06 16.81
N GLY A 105 9.77 0.20 15.80
CA GLY A 105 10.50 -1.06 15.64
C GLY A 105 12.01 -0.87 15.51
N GLU A 106 12.46 0.12 14.72
CA GLU A 106 13.89 0.42 14.57
C GLU A 106 14.52 0.98 15.85
N LEU A 107 13.78 1.81 16.60
CA LEU A 107 14.22 2.28 17.91
C LEU A 107 14.37 1.12 18.92
N ILE A 108 13.43 0.17 18.93
CA ILE A 108 13.50 -1.01 19.80
C ILE A 108 14.71 -1.89 19.44
N LYS A 109 14.94 -2.16 18.14
CA LYS A 109 16.12 -2.90 17.69
C LYS A 109 17.42 -2.21 18.10
N THR A 110 17.47 -0.89 17.97
CA THR A 110 18.65 -0.09 18.32
C THR A 110 18.89 -0.08 19.83
N ALA A 111 17.85 0.14 20.63
CA ALA A 111 17.91 0.06 22.09
C ALA A 111 18.37 -1.32 22.57
N SER A 112 17.89 -2.40 21.92
CA SER A 112 18.31 -3.77 22.24
C SER A 112 19.80 -3.99 21.99
N ARG A 113 20.35 -3.45 20.88
CA ARG A 113 21.78 -3.51 20.58
C ARG A 113 22.62 -2.71 21.58
N GLN A 114 22.18 -1.50 21.93
CA GLN A 114 22.86 -0.63 22.88
C GLN A 114 22.90 -1.24 24.30
N HIS A 115 21.80 -1.88 24.71
CA HIS A 115 21.76 -2.61 25.97
C HIS A 115 22.79 -3.75 25.99
N GLN A 116 22.91 -4.51 24.90
CA GLN A 116 23.90 -5.60 24.80
C GLN A 116 25.34 -5.11 24.78
N SER A 117 25.61 -3.92 24.22
CA SER A 117 26.95 -3.33 24.18
C SER A 117 27.33 -2.55 25.44
N GLY A 118 26.42 -2.38 26.40
CA GLY A 118 26.61 -1.54 27.58
C GLY A 118 26.64 -0.04 27.28
N ASP A 119 26.08 0.40 26.16
CA ASP A 119 25.96 1.82 25.79
C ASP A 119 24.72 2.44 26.46
N ASP A 120 24.86 2.75 27.76
CA ASP A 120 23.78 3.34 28.55
C ASP A 120 23.35 4.71 28.04
N GLN A 121 24.27 5.48 27.45
CA GLN A 121 23.96 6.79 26.89
C GLN A 121 23.09 6.65 25.64
N GLY A 122 23.47 5.78 24.71
CA GLY A 122 22.67 5.48 23.52
C GLY A 122 21.30 4.92 23.88
N LEU A 123 21.24 3.99 24.84
CA LEU A 123 19.97 3.41 25.30
C LEU A 123 19.01 4.49 25.84
N ARG A 124 19.51 5.42 26.67
CA ARG A 124 18.73 6.55 27.18
C ARG A 124 18.21 7.45 26.07
N GLN A 125 19.01 7.70 25.03
CA GLN A 125 18.58 8.49 23.88
C GLN A 125 17.45 7.78 23.11
N SER A 126 17.58 6.48 22.86
CA SER A 126 16.54 5.70 22.20
C SER A 126 15.24 5.66 23.01
N LEU A 127 15.30 5.51 24.33
CA LEU A 127 14.12 5.58 25.22
C LEU A 127 13.44 6.96 25.20
N SER A 128 14.23 8.04 25.21
CA SER A 128 13.69 9.39 25.07
C SER A 128 13.00 9.61 23.72
N ALA A 129 13.58 9.09 22.63
CA ALA A 129 12.99 9.19 21.30
C ALA A 129 11.67 8.40 21.20
N MET A 130 11.64 7.19 21.76
CA MET A 130 10.41 6.37 21.85
C MET A 130 9.30 7.09 22.61
N THR A 131 9.63 7.70 23.76
CA THR A 131 8.66 8.43 24.59
C THR A 131 8.08 9.63 23.83
N LYS A 132 8.90 10.35 23.08
CA LYS A 132 8.47 11.49 22.25
C LYS A 132 7.54 11.03 21.11
N LEU A 133 7.89 9.94 20.42
CA LEU A 133 7.10 9.39 19.33
C LEU A 133 5.70 8.94 19.81
N LEU A 134 5.64 8.32 21.00
CA LEU A 134 4.36 7.98 21.65
C LEU A 134 3.58 9.23 22.09
N GLY A 135 4.25 10.27 22.61
CA GLY A 135 3.61 11.54 22.99
C GLY A 135 2.91 12.23 21.81
N GLN A 136 3.55 12.23 20.63
CA GLN A 136 2.95 12.77 19.39
C GLN A 136 1.69 12.01 18.94
N ALA A 137 1.44 10.78 19.41
CA ALA A 137 0.16 10.06 19.16
C ALA A 137 -1.03 10.64 19.92
N VAL A 138 -0.75 11.20 21.09
CA VAL A 138 -1.77 11.64 22.04
C VAL A 138 -2.19 13.07 21.70
N ASP A 139 -1.23 13.91 21.31
CA ASP A 139 -1.47 15.34 21.04
C ASP A 139 -2.15 15.59 19.67
N GLY A 140 -1.98 14.70 18.69
CA GLY A 140 -2.56 14.84 17.35
C GLY A 140 -4.09 14.65 17.24
N ARG A 141 -4.79 14.36 18.35
CA ARG A 141 -6.27 14.21 18.36
C ARG A 141 -7.03 15.51 18.69
N GLY A 142 -6.33 16.64 18.78
CA GLY A 142 -6.88 17.91 19.29
C GLY A 142 -7.38 18.93 18.26
N GLU A 143 -7.02 18.83 16.98
CA GLU A 143 -7.33 19.89 16.00
C GLU A 143 -7.78 19.32 14.65
N HIS A 144 -9.00 18.77 14.60
CA HIS A 144 -9.79 18.84 13.38
C HIS A 144 -11.15 19.44 13.70
N ASP A 145 -11.15 20.76 13.56
CA ASP A 145 -12.28 21.67 13.59
C ASP A 145 -13.46 21.15 12.76
N GLY A 146 -14.65 21.38 13.31
CA GLY A 146 -15.90 21.01 12.68
C GLY A 146 -16.13 21.85 11.43
N THR A 147 -16.46 21.19 10.34
CA THR A 147 -17.26 21.83 9.29
C THR A 147 -18.29 20.82 8.83
N LEU A 148 -19.51 21.05 9.32
CA LEU A 148 -20.76 20.56 8.75
C LEU A 148 -21.01 21.26 7.41
#